data_AF-A0A6J4VVS6-F1
#
_entry.id   AF-A0A6J4VVS6-F1
#
_cell.length_a   1.000
_cell.length_b   1.000
_cell.length_c   1.000
_cell.angle_alpha   90.00
_cell.angle_beta   90.00
_cell.angle_gamma   90.00
#
_symmetry.space_group_name_H-M   'P 1'
#
loop_
_entity.id
_entity.type
_entity.pdbx_description
1 polymer ?
#
loop_
_entity_poly.entity_id
_entity_poly.type
_entity_poly.pdbx_seq_one_letter_code
_entity_poly.pdbx_strand_id
1 'polypeptide(L)'
;MQERLNEAALVARVRRRVEAQEGLSLPEGRAPVGRRADGTQRQHVFDLVAENRSLIGEIRTYTLGESGGRPAGKFAHCYAACLFLFRSKARRKVLILTDRPFWSRFRRESEGLVEGIEIIHVPIDGTAPIVTDEPTMPEPLAAPPRPGAAPGRAPVDGPRGFTRQDELPVARRNKGGPGPRGRRPITGPRRGR
;
A
#
# COMPACT_ATOMS: atom_id res chain seq x y z
N MET A 1 -0.22 0.88 -14.63
CA MET A 1 1.14 1.21 -14.13
C MET A 1 1.20 2.67 -13.67
N GLN A 2 0.62 3.62 -14.43
CA GLN A 2 0.60 5.06 -14.12
C GLN A 2 0.01 5.44 -12.75
N GLU A 3 -1.11 4.84 -12.32
CA GLU A 3 -1.77 5.20 -11.04
C GLU A 3 -0.90 4.89 -9.81
N ARG A 4 -0.12 3.80 -9.84
CA ARG A 4 0.81 3.45 -8.74
C ARG A 4 2.01 4.39 -8.68
N LEU A 5 2.49 4.88 -9.82
CA LEU A 5 3.57 5.86 -9.88
C LEU A 5 3.12 7.20 -9.25
N ASN A 6 1.86 7.58 -9.47
CA ASN A 6 1.28 8.77 -8.84
C ASN A 6 1.15 8.58 -7.32
N GLU A 7 0.69 7.42 -6.85
CA GLU A 7 0.54 7.14 -5.41
C GLU A 7 1.89 7.17 -4.67
N ALA A 8 2.93 6.52 -5.21
CA ALA A 8 4.26 6.53 -4.59
C ALA A 8 4.84 7.95 -4.50
N ALA A 9 4.63 8.78 -5.52
CA ALA A 9 5.07 10.18 -5.50
C ALA A 9 4.31 11.00 -4.43
N LEU A 10 3.01 10.78 -4.26
CA LEU A 10 2.21 11.42 -3.21
C LEU A 10 2.69 10.98 -1.82
N VAL A 11 2.92 9.69 -1.60
CA VAL A 11 3.45 9.17 -0.33
C VAL A 11 4.82 9.76 -0.02
N ALA A 12 5.72 9.84 -1.01
CA ALA A 12 7.04 10.44 -0.85
C ALA A 12 6.95 11.95 -0.49
N ARG A 13 6.01 12.69 -1.07
CA ARG A 13 5.75 14.09 -0.69
C ARG A 13 5.27 14.23 0.74
N VAL A 14 4.32 13.39 1.16
CA VAL A 14 3.80 13.39 2.53
C VAL A 14 4.91 13.02 3.51
N ARG A 15 5.70 11.97 3.22
CA ARG A 15 6.86 11.57 4.02
C ARG A 15 7.80 12.74 4.26
N ARG A 16 8.26 13.41 3.20
CA ARG A 16 9.17 14.58 3.32
C ARG A 16 8.59 15.68 4.19
N ARG A 17 7.29 15.95 4.09
CA ARG A 17 6.62 16.97 4.91
C ARG A 17 6.60 16.58 6.39
N VAL A 18 6.35 15.31 6.69
CA VAL A 18 6.35 14.79 8.06
C VAL A 18 7.77 14.76 8.63
N GLU A 19 8.76 14.31 7.84
CA GLU A 19 10.18 14.34 8.24
C GLU A 19 10.64 15.75 8.61
N ALA A 20 10.28 16.75 7.80
CA ALA A 20 10.58 18.15 8.07
C ALA A 20 9.88 18.69 9.35
N GLN A 21 8.67 18.23 9.65
CA GLN A 21 7.95 18.62 10.87
C GLN A 21 8.52 17.96 12.12
N GLU A 22 8.92 16.70 12.02
CA GLU A 22 9.42 15.91 13.14
C GLU A 22 10.92 16.10 13.38
N GLY A 23 11.67 16.59 12.39
CA GLY A 23 13.13 16.68 12.45
C GLY A 23 13.79 15.29 12.49
N LEU A 24 13.13 14.28 11.93
CA LEU A 24 13.56 12.88 11.95
C LEU A 24 13.54 12.30 10.54
N SER A 25 14.45 11.37 10.24
CA SER A 25 14.34 10.53 9.04
C SER A 25 13.31 9.42 9.27
N LEU A 26 12.39 9.27 8.34
CA LEU A 26 11.25 8.35 8.41
C LEU A 26 11.13 7.53 7.12
N PRO A 27 12.14 6.69 6.79
CA PRO A 27 12.07 5.83 5.62
C PRO A 27 10.92 4.81 5.73
N GLU A 28 10.59 4.20 4.60
CA GLU A 28 9.78 2.98 4.61
C GLU A 28 10.55 1.88 5.36
N GLY A 29 9.86 1.12 6.22
CA GLY A 29 10.53 0.14 7.04
C GLY A 29 9.64 -1.00 7.48
N ARG A 30 10.26 -2.14 7.81
CA ARG A 30 9.57 -3.29 8.39
C ARG A 30 9.56 -3.19 9.90
N ALA A 31 8.40 -3.41 10.50
CA ALA A 31 8.28 -3.54 11.94
C ALA A 31 7.37 -4.71 12.35
N PRO A 32 7.62 -5.29 13.53
CA PRO A 32 6.86 -6.45 13.97
C PRO A 32 5.48 -6.07 14.48
N VAL A 33 4.47 -6.82 14.03
CA VAL A 33 3.05 -6.61 14.37
C VAL A 33 2.40 -7.84 15.03
N GLY A 34 3.20 -8.85 15.37
CA GLY A 34 2.73 -10.02 16.09
C GLY A 34 3.57 -11.26 15.84
N ARG A 35 2.97 -12.42 16.12
CA ARG A 35 3.52 -13.74 15.84
C ARG A 35 2.53 -14.56 15.01
N ARG A 36 3.06 -15.43 14.17
CA ARG A 36 2.30 -16.45 13.43
C ARG A 36 2.09 -17.69 14.32
N ALA A 37 1.23 -18.61 13.87
CA ALA A 37 0.95 -19.85 14.59
C ALA A 37 2.18 -20.76 14.73
N ASP A 38 3.12 -20.68 13.78
CA ASP A 38 4.42 -21.37 13.79
C ASP A 38 5.46 -20.72 14.73
N GLY A 39 5.08 -19.69 15.49
CA GLY A 39 5.95 -18.96 16.41
C GLY A 39 6.82 -17.87 15.78
N THR A 40 6.89 -17.81 14.44
CA THR A 40 7.69 -16.80 13.71
C THR A 40 7.08 -15.40 13.85
N GLN A 41 7.92 -14.37 13.73
CA GLN A 41 7.48 -12.99 13.88
C GLN A 41 6.75 -12.51 12.62
N ARG A 42 5.52 -12.01 12.78
CA ARG A 42 4.80 -11.34 11.69
C ARG A 42 5.31 -9.92 11.55
N GLN A 43 5.87 -9.61 10.40
CA GLN A 43 6.34 -8.27 10.02
C GLN A 43 5.29 -7.58 9.15
N HIS A 44 5.27 -6.26 9.20
CA HIS A 44 4.49 -5.38 8.31
C HIS A 44 5.40 -4.27 7.79
N VAL A 45 5.19 -3.84 6.55
CA VAL A 45 5.90 -2.71 5.95
C VAL A 45 5.08 -1.45 6.21
N PHE A 46 5.69 -0.48 6.87
CA PHE A 46 5.10 0.81 7.19
C PHE A 46 5.71 1.90 6.32
N ASP A 47 4.92 2.89 5.93
CA ASP A 47 5.37 4.00 5.09
C ASP A 47 6.40 4.89 5.78
N LEU A 48 6.34 4.95 7.12
CA LEU A 48 7.19 5.77 7.98
C LEU A 48 7.69 4.94 9.17
N VAL A 49 9.01 4.80 9.32
CA VAL A 49 9.63 4.14 10.48
C VAL A 49 10.86 4.94 10.91
N ALA A 50 10.82 5.53 12.11
CA ALA A 50 12.01 6.10 12.72
C ALA A 50 13.00 4.98 13.09
N GLU A 51 14.31 5.22 12.95
CA GLU A 51 15.36 4.23 13.20
C GLU A 51 15.27 3.62 14.60
N ASN A 52 15.04 4.46 15.62
CA ASN A 52 14.87 4.04 17.01
C ASN A 52 13.46 3.52 17.36
N ARG A 53 12.57 3.40 16.36
CA ARG A 53 11.16 3.02 16.51
C ARG A 53 10.36 3.95 17.44
N SER A 54 10.81 5.18 17.63
CA SER A 54 10.06 6.19 18.38
C SER A 54 8.74 6.55 17.68
N LEU A 55 8.72 6.52 16.35
CA LEU A 55 7.57 6.78 15.51
C LEU A 55 7.43 5.70 14.43
N ILE A 56 6.20 5.22 14.25
CA ILE A 56 5.78 4.45 13.08
C ILE A 56 4.50 5.06 12.51
N GLY A 57 4.38 5.11 11.19
CA GLY A 57 3.20 5.63 10.54
C GLY A 57 2.82 4.96 9.22
N GLU A 58 1.55 5.14 8.87
CA GLU A 58 0.93 4.73 7.60
C GLU A 58 0.33 5.95 6.92
N ILE A 59 0.48 6.03 5.60
CA ILE A 59 -0.03 7.11 4.76
C ILE A 59 -1.14 6.54 3.87
N ARG A 60 -2.31 7.18 3.88
CA ARG A 60 -3.40 6.83 2.95
C ARG A 60 -3.85 8.06 2.18
N THR A 61 -3.82 7.91 0.86
CA THR A 61 -4.09 8.96 -0.14
C THR A 61 -5.53 8.93 -0.66
N TYR A 62 -6.45 8.34 0.11
CA TYR A 62 -7.84 8.17 -0.30
C TYR A 62 -8.59 9.49 -0.32
N THR A 63 -9.37 9.70 -1.38
CA THR A 63 -10.35 10.79 -1.50
C THR A 63 -11.76 10.29 -1.22
N LEU A 64 -12.65 11.13 -0.69
CA LEU A 64 -14.09 10.84 -0.76
C LEU A 64 -14.58 11.09 -2.19
N GLY A 65 -15.17 10.07 -2.81
CA GLY A 65 -15.86 10.25 -4.09
C GLY A 65 -17.21 10.94 -3.91
N GLU A 66 -17.76 11.48 -5.00
CA GLU A 66 -19.07 12.15 -5.03
C GLU A 66 -20.25 11.20 -4.83
N SER A 67 -20.04 9.90 -5.07
CA SER A 67 -21.08 8.89 -4.85
C SER A 67 -21.35 8.78 -3.35
N GLY A 68 -22.55 9.18 -2.93
CA GLY A 68 -23.00 9.22 -1.52
C GLY A 68 -23.02 7.88 -0.78
N GLY A 69 -22.45 6.82 -1.35
CA GLY A 69 -22.23 5.55 -0.68
C GLY A 69 -21.24 5.66 0.47
N ARG A 70 -21.41 4.80 1.50
CA ARG A 70 -20.41 4.68 2.57
C ARG A 70 -19.13 4.10 1.96
N PRO A 71 -17.96 4.76 2.08
CA PRO A 71 -16.70 4.31 1.47
C PRO A 71 -16.10 3.12 2.25
N ALA A 72 -16.86 2.01 2.33
CA ALA A 72 -16.60 0.90 3.24
C ALA A 72 -15.22 0.28 3.04
N GLY A 73 -14.77 0.12 1.78
CA GLY A 73 -13.43 -0.43 1.48
C GLY A 73 -12.30 0.47 1.98
N LYS A 74 -12.38 1.78 1.74
CA LYS A 74 -11.37 2.76 2.19
C LYS A 74 -11.29 2.81 3.71
N PHE A 75 -12.45 2.77 4.38
CA PHE A 75 -12.52 2.73 5.85
C PHE A 75 -11.94 1.42 6.40
N ALA A 76 -12.28 0.27 5.80
CA ALA A 76 -11.73 -1.01 6.20
C ALA A 76 -10.20 -1.03 6.07
N HIS A 77 -9.64 -0.44 5.01
CA HIS A 77 -8.19 -0.31 4.85
C HIS A 77 -7.56 0.58 5.93
N CYS A 78 -8.20 1.68 6.32
CA CYS A 78 -7.72 2.53 7.42
C CYS A 78 -7.81 1.79 8.76
N TYR A 79 -8.89 1.07 9.06
CA TYR A 79 -8.96 0.24 10.27
C TYR A 79 -7.92 -0.88 10.30
N ALA A 80 -7.64 -1.50 9.15
CA ALA A 80 -6.55 -2.49 9.04
C ALA A 80 -5.18 -1.86 9.31
N ALA A 81 -4.92 -0.65 8.78
CA ALA A 81 -3.71 0.10 9.08
C ALA A 81 -3.62 0.43 10.58
N CYS A 82 -4.72 0.87 11.20
CA CYS A 82 -4.78 1.10 12.64
C CYS A 82 -4.47 -0.18 13.43
N LEU A 83 -4.98 -1.33 13.02
CA LEU A 83 -4.67 -2.61 13.68
C LEU A 83 -3.17 -2.91 13.64
N PHE A 84 -2.49 -2.70 12.51
CA PHE A 84 -1.04 -2.91 12.42
C PHE A 84 -0.25 -1.90 13.25
N LEU A 85 -0.63 -0.61 13.19
CA LEU A 85 -0.04 0.44 14.02
C LEU A 85 -0.18 0.13 15.51
N PHE A 86 -1.39 -0.26 15.95
CA PHE A 86 -1.67 -0.63 17.33
C PHE A 86 -0.77 -1.76 17.82
N ARG A 87 -0.60 -2.80 16.98
CA ARG A 87 0.24 -3.97 17.27
C ARG A 87 1.74 -3.69 17.23
N SER A 88 2.17 -2.60 16.59
CA SER A 88 3.57 -2.20 16.61
C SER A 88 4.01 -1.79 18.02
N LYS A 89 5.29 -1.99 18.33
CA LYS A 89 5.89 -1.60 19.62
C LYS A 89 6.41 -0.15 19.63
N ALA A 90 6.07 0.66 18.63
CA ALA A 90 6.51 2.04 18.59
C ALA A 90 5.87 2.87 19.70
N ARG A 91 6.61 3.88 20.19
CA ARG A 91 6.12 4.78 21.24
C ARG A 91 5.00 5.67 20.71
N ARG A 92 5.17 6.21 19.49
CA ARG A 92 4.22 7.05 18.80
C ARG A 92 3.78 6.36 17.50
N LYS A 93 2.48 6.39 17.23
CA LYS A 93 1.83 5.69 16.11
C LYS A 93 0.94 6.67 15.39
N VAL A 94 1.12 6.81 14.08
CA VAL A 94 0.42 7.85 13.31
C VAL A 94 -0.26 7.25 12.08
N LEU A 95 -1.54 7.52 11.90
CA LEU A 95 -2.23 7.32 10.61
C LEU A 95 -2.39 8.68 9.93
N ILE A 96 -1.81 8.82 8.75
CA ILE A 96 -1.81 10.05 7.98
C ILE A 96 -2.80 9.93 6.82
N LEU A 97 -3.74 10.87 6.78
CA LEU A 97 -4.74 10.97 5.72
C LEU A 97 -4.54 12.28 4.95
N THR A 98 -4.57 12.24 3.63
CA THR A 98 -4.19 13.40 2.81
C THR A 98 -5.35 14.23 2.32
N ASP A 99 -6.55 13.65 2.27
CA ASP A 99 -7.78 14.31 1.84
C ASP A 99 -8.55 14.82 3.06
N ARG A 100 -8.86 16.12 3.09
CA ARG A 100 -9.52 16.77 4.24
C ARG A 100 -10.93 16.24 4.49
N PRO A 101 -11.82 16.11 3.49
CA PRO A 101 -13.12 15.48 3.66
C PRO A 101 -13.03 14.05 4.20
N PHE A 102 -12.17 13.22 3.61
CA PHE A 102 -11.98 11.83 4.04
C PHE A 102 -11.47 11.75 5.49
N TRP A 103 -10.44 12.52 5.82
CA TRP A 103 -9.90 12.60 7.18
C TRP A 103 -10.97 13.00 8.19
N SER A 104 -11.74 14.05 7.90
CA SER A 104 -12.76 14.55 8.83
C SER A 104 -13.83 13.50 9.09
N ARG A 105 -14.26 12.78 8.04
CA ARG A 105 -15.26 11.72 8.16
C ARG A 105 -14.70 10.53 8.92
N PHE A 106 -13.50 10.05 8.55
CA PHE A 106 -12.87 8.91 9.21
C PHE A 106 -12.64 9.18 10.69
N ARG A 107 -12.08 10.34 11.05
CA ARG A 107 -11.82 10.73 12.44
C ARG A 107 -13.09 10.64 13.29
N ARG A 108 -14.21 11.20 12.82
CA ARG A 108 -15.51 11.16 13.51
C ARG A 108 -16.04 9.73 13.69
N GLU A 109 -15.90 8.89 12.66
CA GLU A 109 -16.43 7.52 12.71
C GLU A 109 -15.52 6.56 13.50
N SER A 110 -14.24 6.89 13.64
CA SER A 110 -13.26 6.13 14.42
C SER A 110 -13.16 6.58 15.88
N GLU A 111 -13.85 7.65 16.25
CA GLU A 111 -13.82 8.21 17.60
C GLU A 111 -14.31 7.17 18.62
N GLY A 112 -13.52 6.92 19.65
CA GLY A 112 -13.76 5.86 20.64
C GLY A 112 -13.52 4.42 20.15
N LEU A 113 -13.15 4.22 18.88
CA LEU A 113 -12.81 2.90 18.33
C LEU A 113 -11.30 2.72 18.13
N VAL A 114 -10.61 3.80 17.82
CA VAL A 114 -9.16 3.81 17.57
C VAL A 114 -8.47 4.60 18.68
N GLU A 115 -7.75 3.89 19.55
CA GLU A 115 -7.01 4.47 20.67
C GLU A 115 -5.49 4.26 20.50
N GLY A 116 -4.71 5.19 21.07
CA GLY A 116 -3.25 5.12 21.04
C GLY A 116 -2.62 5.32 19.65
N ILE A 117 -3.38 5.83 18.69
CA ILE A 117 -2.94 6.16 17.33
C ILE A 117 -3.39 7.58 17.01
N GLU A 118 -2.44 8.42 16.59
CA GLU A 118 -2.71 9.78 16.15
C GLU A 118 -3.21 9.78 14.71
N ILE A 119 -4.41 10.28 14.46
CA ILE A 119 -4.98 10.42 13.12
C ILE A 119 -4.81 11.86 12.65
N ILE A 120 -3.79 12.12 11.82
CA ILE A 120 -3.45 13.46 11.36
C ILE A 120 -3.80 13.69 9.90
N HIS A 121 -4.07 14.94 9.56
CA HIS A 121 -4.29 15.38 8.20
C HIS A 121 -3.05 16.10 7.68
N VAL A 122 -2.49 15.61 6.57
CA VAL A 122 -1.39 16.26 5.87
C VAL A 122 -1.84 16.60 4.45
N PRO A 123 -2.14 17.88 4.16
CA PRO A 123 -2.61 18.27 2.85
C PRO A 123 -1.51 18.04 1.80
N ILE A 124 -1.92 17.57 0.63
CA ILE A 124 -1.10 17.58 -0.57
C ILE A 124 -1.68 18.61 -1.51
N ASP A 125 -0.91 19.64 -1.82
CA ASP A 125 -1.28 20.63 -2.82
C ASP A 125 -1.21 19.95 -4.20
N GLY A 126 -2.39 19.73 -4.82
CA GLY A 126 -2.52 19.06 -6.12
C GLY A 126 -1.91 19.85 -7.30
N THR A 127 -1.38 21.05 -7.04
CA THR A 127 -0.90 22.01 -8.04
C THR A 127 0.62 22.03 -8.21
N ALA A 128 1.41 21.44 -7.30
CA ALA A 128 2.84 21.36 -7.52
C ALA A 128 3.12 20.25 -8.55
N PRO A 129 3.65 20.56 -9.76
CA PRO A 129 4.00 19.54 -10.74
C PRO A 129 4.86 18.48 -10.04
N ILE A 130 4.58 17.21 -10.34
CA ILE A 130 5.49 16.11 -9.96
C ILE A 130 6.74 16.33 -10.79
N VAL A 131 7.62 17.22 -10.28
CA VAL A 131 9.01 17.25 -10.67
C VAL A 131 9.56 15.96 -10.09
N THR A 132 9.39 14.89 -10.86
CA THR A 132 10.29 13.77 -10.80
C THR A 132 11.62 14.39 -11.17
N ASP A 133 12.46 14.65 -10.18
CA ASP A 133 13.90 14.75 -10.40
C ASP A 133 14.32 13.34 -10.85
N GLU A 134 13.93 12.95 -12.07
CA GLU A 134 14.65 11.90 -12.75
C GLU A 134 16.09 12.39 -12.78
N PRO A 135 17.04 11.69 -12.16
CA PRO A 135 18.43 12.01 -12.36
C PRO A 135 18.60 11.97 -13.87
N THR A 136 18.83 13.14 -14.47
CA THR A 136 19.13 13.25 -15.89
C THR A 136 20.38 12.41 -16.06
N MET A 137 20.18 11.17 -16.52
CA MET A 137 21.28 10.29 -16.87
C MET A 137 22.15 11.13 -17.80
N PRO A 138 23.44 11.34 -17.48
CA PRO A 138 24.30 12.12 -18.33
C PRO A 138 24.19 11.52 -19.73
N GLU A 139 23.89 12.41 -20.69
CA GLU A 139 23.76 12.08 -22.10
C GLU A 139 24.92 11.13 -22.46
N PRO A 140 24.64 9.94 -23.03
CA PRO A 140 25.70 9.00 -23.35
C PRO A 140 26.67 9.70 -24.29
N LEU A 141 27.89 9.95 -23.81
CA LEU A 141 29.00 10.46 -24.59
C LEU A 141 29.03 9.68 -25.91
N ALA A 142 28.87 10.42 -27.02
CA ALA A 142 28.85 9.85 -28.35
C ALA A 142 30.03 8.89 -28.50
N ALA A 143 29.72 7.62 -28.77
CA ALA A 143 30.75 6.61 -28.96
C ALA A 143 31.68 7.08 -30.10
N PRO A 144 33.02 6.99 -29.94
CA PRO A 144 33.93 7.34 -31.01
C PRO A 144 33.63 6.48 -32.25
N PRO A 145 33.78 7.04 -33.47
CA PRO A 145 33.51 6.32 -34.70
C PRO A 145 34.36 5.03 -34.75
N ARG A 146 33.69 3.89 -34.92
CA ARG A 146 34.35 2.60 -35.08
C ARG A 146 35.18 2.62 -36.36
N PRO A 147 36.50 2.37 -36.31
CA PRO A 147 37.29 2.20 -37.52
C PRO A 147 37.02 0.82 -38.11
N GLY A 148 36.70 0.77 -39.40
CA GLY A 148 36.76 -0.45 -40.22
C GLY A 148 35.46 -1.24 -40.33
N ALA A 149 34.52 -0.76 -41.13
CA ALA A 149 33.51 -1.62 -41.73
C ALA A 149 34.15 -2.37 -42.93
N ALA A 150 34.47 -3.65 -42.73
CA ALA A 150 34.78 -4.55 -43.85
C ALA A 150 33.47 -4.98 -44.54
N PRO A 151 33.42 -5.05 -45.88
CA PRO A 151 32.22 -5.45 -46.60
C PRO A 151 32.09 -6.98 -46.65
N GLY A 152 30.86 -7.47 -46.53
CA GLY A 152 30.48 -8.78 -47.06
C GLY A 152 30.17 -9.84 -46.01
N ARG A 153 28.90 -9.93 -45.64
CA ARG A 153 28.28 -11.25 -45.42
C ARG A 153 26.82 -11.21 -45.84
N ALA A 154 26.48 -12.13 -46.75
CA ALA A 154 25.16 -12.33 -47.32
C ALA A 154 24.12 -12.73 -46.26
N PRO A 155 22.82 -12.45 -46.50
CA PRO A 155 21.76 -12.82 -45.58
C PRO A 155 21.54 -14.34 -45.61
N VAL A 156 21.51 -14.95 -44.42
CA VAL A 156 21.12 -16.35 -44.24
C VAL A 156 19.61 -16.37 -44.05
N ASP A 157 18.91 -16.85 -45.07
CA ASP A 157 17.53 -17.33 -44.98
C ASP A 157 17.48 -18.56 -44.07
N GLY A 158 16.71 -18.47 -42.98
CA GLY A 158 16.45 -19.57 -42.05
C GLY A 158 15.04 -19.45 -41.46
N PRO A 159 14.24 -20.53 -41.42
CA PRO A 159 12.79 -20.42 -41.39
C PRO A 159 12.16 -20.36 -39.99
N ARG A 160 10.96 -19.77 -40.03
CA ARG A 160 9.81 -19.78 -39.11
C ARG A 160 9.67 -21.03 -38.22
N GLY A 161 9.28 -20.81 -36.97
CA GLY A 161 8.51 -21.79 -36.21
C GLY A 161 8.52 -21.57 -34.69
N PHE A 162 7.56 -20.80 -34.16
CA PHE A 162 7.05 -21.04 -32.81
C PHE A 162 5.54 -21.18 -32.91
N THR A 163 5.08 -22.42 -33.00
CA THR A 163 3.67 -22.80 -32.87
C THR A 163 3.22 -22.57 -31.43
N ARG A 164 2.23 -21.66 -31.27
CA ARG A 164 1.40 -21.53 -30.07
C ARG A 164 0.62 -22.83 -29.85
N GLN A 165 1.02 -23.68 -28.92
CA GLN A 165 0.11 -24.61 -28.24
C GLN A 165 0.67 -24.91 -26.84
N ASP A 166 0.41 -24.03 -25.88
CA ASP A 166 0.27 -24.42 -24.49
C ASP A 166 -1.15 -24.01 -24.07
N GLU A 167 -2.05 -24.99 -24.12
CA GLU A 167 -3.41 -24.87 -23.63
C GLU A 167 -3.39 -24.63 -22.12
N LEU A 168 -3.93 -23.50 -21.68
CA LEU A 168 -4.16 -23.23 -20.27
C LEU A 168 -5.23 -24.19 -19.74
N PRO A 169 -5.00 -24.89 -18.61
CA PRO A 169 -6.00 -25.78 -18.04
C PRO A 169 -7.26 -25.02 -17.61
N VAL A 170 -8.41 -25.47 -18.10
CA VAL A 170 -9.75 -24.95 -17.77
C VAL A 170 -10.06 -25.23 -16.30
N ALA A 171 -10.42 -24.19 -15.56
CA ALA A 171 -10.85 -24.30 -14.16
C ALA A 171 -12.11 -25.18 -14.03
N ARG A 172 -12.00 -26.29 -13.28
CA ARG A 172 -13.15 -27.12 -12.92
C ARG A 172 -14.11 -26.34 -12.03
N ARG A 173 -15.33 -26.16 -12.53
CA ARG A 173 -16.49 -25.58 -11.85
C ARG A 173 -16.94 -26.54 -10.74
N ASN A 174 -16.63 -26.24 -9.48
CA ASN A 174 -17.16 -26.98 -8.33
C ASN A 174 -18.68 -26.78 -8.28
N LYS A 175 -19.43 -27.83 -8.62
CA LYS A 175 -20.88 -27.92 -8.40
C LYS A 175 -21.14 -27.94 -6.90
N GLY A 176 -22.05 -27.08 -6.47
CA GLY A 176 -22.37 -26.84 -5.06
C GLY A 176 -22.76 -28.10 -4.30
N GLY A 177 -22.17 -28.24 -3.11
CA GLY A 177 -22.71 -29.07 -2.05
C GLY A 177 -23.62 -28.22 -1.15
N PRO A 178 -24.80 -28.71 -0.75
CA PRO A 178 -25.65 -28.02 0.22
C PRO A 178 -24.99 -28.09 1.60
N GLY A 179 -24.57 -26.94 2.12
CA GLY A 179 -24.04 -26.82 3.47
C GLY A 179 -25.13 -27.10 4.53
N PRO A 180 -24.77 -27.76 5.65
CA PRO A 180 -25.73 -28.23 6.64
C PRO A 180 -26.43 -27.08 7.38
N ARG A 181 -27.76 -27.14 7.38
CA ARG A 181 -28.63 -26.33 8.25
C ARG A 181 -28.44 -26.78 9.69
N GLY A 182 -27.96 -25.90 10.55
CA GLY A 182 -27.77 -26.20 11.97
C GLY A 182 -27.71 -24.95 12.84
N ARG A 183 -28.79 -24.16 12.89
CA ARG A 183 -29.01 -23.22 14.01
C ARG A 183 -29.96 -23.88 15.01
N ARG A 184 -29.47 -24.19 16.20
CA ARG A 184 -30.32 -24.33 17.39
C ARG A 184 -30.22 -23.03 18.20
N PRO A 185 -31.33 -22.36 18.52
CA PRO A 185 -31.33 -21.31 19.55
C PRO A 185 -31.25 -21.98 20.93
N ILE A 186 -30.27 -21.57 21.75
CA ILE A 186 -30.27 -21.86 23.18
C ILE A 186 -31.10 -20.76 23.84
N THR A 187 -32.37 -21.06 24.12
CA THR A 187 -33.20 -20.33 25.07
C THR A 187 -32.83 -20.80 26.47
N GLY A 188 -32.01 -20.03 27.18
CA GLY A 188 -31.76 -20.20 28.61
C GLY A 188 -32.56 -19.17 29.42
N PRO A 189 -33.20 -19.56 30.55
CA PRO A 189 -34.04 -18.67 31.34
C PRO A 189 -33.21 -17.72 32.22
N ARG A 190 -33.61 -16.44 32.24
CA ARG A 190 -33.21 -15.46 33.25
C ARG A 190 -33.76 -15.90 34.62
N ARG A 191 -32.88 -16.22 35.57
CA ARG A 191 -33.22 -16.24 37.00
C ARG A 191 -32.76 -14.92 37.61
N GLY A 192 -33.70 -14.23 38.24
CA GLY A 192 -33.41 -13.06 39.06
C GLY A 192 -32.82 -13.43 40.42
N ARG A 193 -32.13 -12.46 41.01
CA ARG A 193 -32.19 -12.02 42.40
C ARG A 193 -31.63 -10.62 42.45
#